data_AF-A0A8S9Q3N1-F1
#
_entry.id   AF-A0A8S9Q3N1-F1
#
_cell.length_a   1.000
_cell.length_b   1.000
_cell.length_c   1.000
_cell.angle_alpha   90.00
_cell.angle_beta   90.00
_cell.angle_gamma   90.00
#
_symmetry.space_group_name_H-M   'P 1'
#
loop_
_entity.id
_entity.type
_entity.pdbx_description
1 polymer ?
#
loop_
_entity_poly.entity_id
_entity_poly.type
_entity_poly.pdbx_seq_one_letter_code
_entity_poly.pdbx_strand_id
1 'polypeptide(L)'
;MLLGHSDTYTRDKVMQVTFAYNHFGRGLIQRMPRCRHGYFHVVNNDYTHWEMYAIGGSASPTINSQGNRYLAPRNRFAKEVTKRDYAGHWQWKHWNWRSEGDLFLNGAFFTRSGSGRGASYARASSLEAKSSSLVGVITSNAGALNCRGGRRC
;
A
#
# COMPACT_ATOMS: atom_id res chain seq x y z
N MET A 1 2.26 8.24 6.20
CA MET A 1 3.59 7.63 5.99
C MET A 1 4.15 8.06 4.63
N LEU A 2 5.35 8.66 4.55
CA LEU A 2 5.95 9.17 3.31
C LEU A 2 7.31 8.51 3.07
N LEU A 3 7.50 7.91 1.90
CA LEU A 3 8.74 7.24 1.50
C LEU A 3 9.28 7.91 0.24
N GLY A 4 10.44 8.54 0.39
CA GLY A 4 11.03 9.44 -0.60
C GLY A 4 10.50 10.87 -0.46
N HIS A 5 11.40 11.79 -0.15
CA HIS A 5 11.02 13.15 0.24
C HIS A 5 10.75 14.07 -0.96
N SER A 6 11.50 13.91 -2.06
CA SER A 6 11.50 14.78 -3.23
C SER A 6 11.33 14.00 -4.54
N ASP A 7 10.57 14.57 -5.47
CA ASP A 7 10.42 14.05 -6.83
C ASP A 7 11.73 14.14 -7.63
N THR A 8 12.67 15.01 -7.25
CA THR A 8 13.95 15.22 -7.94
C THR A 8 15.10 14.39 -7.34
N TYR A 9 14.93 13.79 -6.17
CA TYR A 9 16.00 13.02 -5.51
C TYR A 9 16.07 11.58 -6.03
N THR A 10 16.70 11.41 -7.19
CA THR A 10 16.73 10.14 -7.92
C THR A 10 17.52 9.01 -7.23
N ARG A 11 18.30 9.33 -6.19
CA ARG A 11 18.98 8.30 -5.37
C ARG A 11 17.98 7.39 -4.65
N ASP A 12 16.75 7.83 -4.43
CA ASP A 12 15.69 6.98 -3.83
C ASP A 12 15.20 5.85 -4.75
N LYS A 13 15.65 5.78 -6.02
CA LYS A 13 15.31 4.66 -6.92
C LYS A 13 15.78 3.29 -6.43
N VAL A 14 16.82 3.25 -5.59
CA VAL A 14 17.32 2.00 -5.00
C VAL A 14 16.57 1.61 -3.73
N MET A 15 15.70 2.48 -3.19
CA MET A 15 14.92 2.19 -2.00
C MET A 15 13.98 1.00 -2.25
N GLN A 16 13.94 0.07 -1.30
CA GLN A 16 13.04 -1.06 -1.29
C GLN A 16 12.41 -1.15 0.10
N VAL A 17 11.07 -1.18 0.15
CA VAL A 17 10.34 -1.24 1.42
C VAL A 17 9.19 -2.22 1.31
N THR A 18 9.05 -3.07 2.33
CA THR A 18 7.91 -3.97 2.49
C THR A 18 7.03 -3.48 3.64
N PHE A 19 5.74 -3.29 3.36
CA PHE A 19 4.70 -3.06 4.37
C PHE A 19 3.93 -4.35 4.52
N ALA A 20 4.08 -5.01 5.67
CA ALA A 20 3.45 -6.28 5.95
C ALA A 20 2.71 -6.26 7.28
N TYR A 21 1.54 -6.88 7.32
CA TYR A 21 0.78 -7.17 8.54
C TYR A 21 0.41 -5.94 9.40
N ASN A 22 0.28 -4.77 8.77
CA ASN A 22 -0.16 -3.55 9.45
C ASN A 22 -1.69 -3.47 9.47
N HIS A 23 -2.23 -2.84 10.51
CA HIS A 23 -3.62 -2.39 10.54
C HIS A 23 -3.67 -0.85 10.45
N PHE A 24 -4.09 -0.35 9.29
CA PHE A 24 -4.36 1.05 9.04
C PHE A 24 -5.83 1.37 9.37
N GLY A 25 -6.05 1.83 10.60
CA GLY A 25 -7.38 2.08 11.15
C GLY A 25 -8.06 3.36 10.69
N ARG A 26 -9.19 3.66 11.33
CA ARG A 26 -10.05 4.82 11.06
C ARG A 26 -9.36 6.15 11.38
N GLY A 27 -9.80 7.21 10.71
CA GLY A 27 -9.29 8.57 10.91
C GLY A 27 -7.97 8.86 10.20
N LEU A 28 -7.41 7.87 9.49
CA LEU A 28 -6.26 8.08 8.62
C LEU A 28 -6.71 8.75 7.33
N ILE A 29 -6.23 9.97 7.10
CA ILE A 29 -6.63 10.74 5.92
C ILE A 29 -6.06 10.12 4.65
N GLN A 30 -4.76 9.84 4.64
CA GLN A 30 -4.01 9.43 3.45
C GLN A 30 -2.61 8.88 3.74
N ARG A 31 -1.92 8.43 2.69
CA ARG A 31 -0.48 8.09 2.68
C ARG A 31 -0.15 6.83 3.49
N MET A 32 -0.80 5.73 3.15
CA MET A 32 -0.58 4.41 3.72
C MET A 32 -0.19 3.40 2.63
N PRO A 33 1.00 3.50 2.01
CA PRO A 33 1.98 4.60 2.08
C PRO A 33 1.75 5.67 0.98
N ARG A 34 2.55 6.75 1.03
CA ARG A 34 2.82 7.59 -0.15
C ARG A 34 4.28 7.43 -0.57
N CYS A 35 4.49 7.04 -1.82
CA CYS A 35 5.79 6.56 -2.30
C CYS A 35 6.36 7.39 -3.45
N ARG A 36 7.70 7.42 -3.55
CA ARG A 36 8.44 7.98 -4.69
C ARG A 36 9.59 7.09 -5.12
N HIS A 37 9.87 7.06 -6.42
CA HIS A 37 10.99 6.37 -7.08
C HIS A 37 11.09 4.86 -6.87
N GLY A 38 11.36 4.41 -5.65
CA GLY A 38 11.76 3.05 -5.30
C GLY A 38 10.70 1.96 -5.51
N TYR A 39 10.97 0.81 -4.91
CA TYR A 39 10.13 -0.39 -4.97
C TYR A 39 9.42 -0.62 -3.65
N PHE A 40 8.12 -0.85 -3.72
CA PHE A 40 7.27 -0.97 -2.55
C PHE A 40 6.39 -2.20 -2.66
N HIS A 41 6.52 -3.09 -1.68
CA HIS A 41 5.67 -4.25 -1.55
C HIS A 41 4.69 -4.04 -0.41
N VAL A 42 3.41 -3.94 -0.75
CA VAL A 42 2.32 -3.75 0.19
C VAL A 42 1.58 -5.08 0.29
N VAL A 43 1.83 -5.85 1.35
CA VAL A 43 1.35 -7.24 1.47
C VAL A 43 0.58 -7.50 2.75
N ASN A 44 -0.60 -8.10 2.63
CA ASN A 44 -1.41 -8.55 3.78
C ASN A 44 -1.65 -7.50 4.89
N ASN A 45 -1.90 -6.25 4.53
CA ASN A 45 -2.29 -5.19 5.47
C ASN A 45 -3.82 -5.01 5.46
N ASP A 46 -4.40 -4.59 6.59
CA ASP A 46 -5.82 -4.25 6.72
C ASP A 46 -6.00 -2.73 6.69
N TYR A 47 -6.84 -2.23 5.78
CA TYR A 47 -7.14 -0.83 5.62
C TYR A 47 -8.62 -0.57 5.90
N THR A 48 -8.89 0.30 6.87
CA THR A 48 -10.26 0.60 7.29
C THR A 48 -10.55 2.10 7.24
N HIS A 49 -11.44 2.49 6.32
CA HIS A 49 -12.04 3.83 6.25
C HIS A 49 -11.03 4.99 6.18
N TRP A 50 -10.21 5.03 5.13
CA TRP A 50 -9.42 6.21 4.80
C TRP A 50 -10.32 7.38 4.39
N GLU A 51 -9.83 8.63 4.49
CA GLU A 51 -10.65 9.81 4.12
C GLU A 51 -10.42 10.29 2.69
N MET A 52 -9.22 10.12 2.14
CA MET A 52 -8.86 10.56 0.79
C MET A 52 -8.38 9.40 -0.11
N TYR A 53 -7.30 8.73 0.26
CA TYR A 53 -6.79 7.53 -0.43
C TYR A 53 -5.98 6.66 0.54
N ALA A 54 -5.84 5.37 0.25
CA ALA A 54 -4.95 4.51 1.02
C ALA A 54 -3.51 4.63 0.51
N ILE A 55 -3.27 4.20 -0.73
CA ILE A 55 -1.95 4.12 -1.35
C ILE A 55 -1.77 5.25 -2.36
N GLY A 56 -0.65 5.97 -2.29
CA GLY A 56 -0.38 7.03 -3.26
C GLY A 56 1.08 7.14 -3.65
N GLY A 57 1.36 8.04 -4.59
CA GLY A 57 2.73 8.30 -5.00
C GLY A 57 2.88 9.31 -6.12
N SER A 58 4.12 9.76 -6.29
CA SER A 58 4.60 10.64 -7.34
C SER A 58 6.01 10.23 -7.76
N ALA A 59 6.51 10.70 -8.90
CA ALA A 59 7.84 10.32 -9.41
C ALA A 59 8.05 8.81 -9.63
N SER A 60 7.05 8.14 -10.24
CA SER A 60 7.15 6.78 -10.78
C SER A 60 7.64 5.67 -9.81
N PRO A 61 7.07 5.55 -8.59
CA PRO A 61 7.36 4.40 -7.74
C PRO A 61 6.77 3.13 -8.35
N THR A 62 7.40 1.99 -8.07
CA THR A 62 6.81 0.66 -8.35
C THR A 62 6.07 0.17 -7.11
N ILE A 63 4.78 -0.10 -7.23
CA ILE A 63 3.93 -0.54 -6.13
C ILE A 63 3.34 -1.90 -6.46
N ASN A 64 3.65 -2.88 -5.62
CA ASN A 64 3.08 -4.23 -5.67
C ASN A 64 2.14 -4.41 -4.49
N SER A 65 0.83 -4.34 -4.70
CA SER A 65 -0.20 -4.63 -3.70
C SER A 65 -0.61 -6.11 -3.80
N GLN A 66 -0.41 -6.89 -2.75
CA GLN A 66 -0.77 -8.31 -2.73
C GLN A 66 -1.52 -8.74 -1.45
N GLY A 67 -2.67 -9.40 -1.62
CA GLY A 67 -3.39 -10.03 -0.51
C GLY A 67 -3.83 -9.09 0.62
N ASN A 68 -3.94 -7.79 0.39
CA ASN A 68 -4.42 -6.82 1.37
C ASN A 68 -5.94 -6.84 1.47
N ARG A 69 -6.48 -6.23 2.53
CA ARG A 69 -7.91 -6.01 2.70
C ARG A 69 -8.19 -4.51 2.72
N TYR A 70 -9.04 -4.04 1.82
CA TYR A 70 -9.42 -2.63 1.68
C TYR A 70 -10.92 -2.44 1.94
N LEU A 71 -11.25 -1.92 3.12
CA LEU A 71 -12.60 -1.51 3.46
C LEU A 71 -12.76 0.01 3.27
N ALA A 72 -13.31 0.39 2.11
CA ALA A 72 -13.53 1.80 1.79
C ALA A 72 -14.51 2.48 2.77
N PRO A 73 -14.37 3.79 3.02
CA PRO A 73 -15.32 4.57 3.80
C PRO A 73 -16.70 4.65 3.12
N ARG A 74 -17.71 5.17 3.83
CA ARG A 74 -19.03 5.47 3.24
C ARG A 74 -18.98 6.55 2.15
N ASN A 75 -18.02 7.47 2.23
CA ASN A 75 -17.85 8.54 1.25
C ASN A 75 -17.65 7.97 -0.17
N ARG A 76 -18.57 8.31 -1.09
CA ARG A 76 -18.53 7.88 -2.51
C ARG A 76 -17.32 8.40 -3.28
N PHE A 77 -16.67 9.46 -2.82
CA PHE A 77 -15.51 10.06 -3.47
C PHE A 77 -14.18 9.48 -2.99
N ALA A 78 -14.19 8.58 -1.99
CA ALA A 78 -13.01 7.95 -1.41
C ALA A 78 -13.03 6.43 -1.59
N LYS A 79 -13.51 5.95 -2.74
CA LYS A 79 -13.58 4.51 -3.08
C LYS A 79 -12.31 3.98 -3.72
N GLU A 80 -11.59 4.84 -4.43
CA GLU A 80 -10.34 4.45 -5.05
C GLU A 80 -9.24 4.32 -3.97
N VAL A 81 -8.62 3.16 -3.90
CA VAL A 81 -7.48 2.87 -3.00
C VAL A 81 -6.28 3.72 -3.38
N THR A 82 -6.10 3.97 -4.68
CA THR A 82 -4.90 4.55 -5.29
C THR A 82 -5.02 6.04 -5.60
N LYS A 83 -3.95 6.81 -5.38
CA LYS A 83 -3.85 8.21 -5.82
C LYS A 83 -2.50 8.52 -6.46
N ARG A 84 -2.50 8.96 -7.73
CA ARG A 84 -1.29 9.48 -8.40
C ARG A 84 -1.24 10.99 -8.26
N ASP A 85 -0.24 11.48 -7.54
CA ASP A 85 -0.03 12.91 -7.33
C ASP A 85 0.90 13.49 -8.42
N TYR A 86 0.63 14.74 -8.81
CA TYR A 86 1.49 15.56 -9.68
C TYR A 86 1.84 14.94 -11.05
N ALA A 87 1.00 14.03 -11.55
CA ALA A 87 1.19 13.40 -12.85
C ALA A 87 -0.15 13.28 -13.59
N GLY A 88 -0.15 13.62 -14.88
CA GLY A 88 -1.29 13.39 -15.76
C GLY A 88 -1.43 11.91 -16.14
N HIS A 89 -2.62 11.51 -16.61
CA HIS A 89 -2.90 10.13 -17.03
C HIS A 89 -1.88 9.60 -18.06
N TRP A 90 -1.49 10.43 -19.02
CA TRP A 90 -0.50 10.07 -20.04
C TRP A 90 0.85 9.67 -19.46
N GLN A 91 1.22 10.20 -18.29
CA GLN A 91 2.48 9.93 -17.62
C GLN A 91 2.35 8.74 -16.68
N TRP A 92 1.38 8.76 -15.75
CA TRP A 92 1.32 7.74 -14.71
C TRP A 92 0.80 6.39 -15.21
N LYS A 93 0.14 6.32 -16.37
CA LYS A 93 -0.26 5.04 -16.97
C LYS A 93 0.92 4.09 -17.20
N HIS A 94 2.14 4.64 -17.28
CA HIS A 94 3.38 3.87 -17.43
C HIS A 94 4.01 3.45 -16.09
N TRP A 95 3.51 3.94 -14.94
CA TRP A 95 4.00 3.55 -13.62
C TRP A 95 3.50 2.16 -13.25
N ASN A 96 4.37 1.33 -12.70
CA ASN A 96 4.07 -0.08 -12.40
C ASN A 96 3.34 -0.21 -11.06
N TRP A 97 2.00 -0.16 -11.11
CA TRP A 97 1.14 -0.30 -9.94
C TRP A 97 0.22 -1.50 -10.13
N ARG A 98 0.46 -2.53 -9.34
CA ARG A 98 -0.24 -3.82 -9.41
C ARG A 98 -1.04 -4.08 -8.15
N SER A 99 -2.13 -4.81 -8.33
CA SER A 99 -2.94 -5.38 -7.26
C SER A 99 -3.22 -6.85 -7.59
N GLU A 100 -2.98 -7.78 -6.67
CA GLU A 100 -3.20 -9.22 -6.85
C GLU A 100 -3.71 -9.85 -5.55
N GLY A 101 -4.78 -10.64 -5.61
CA GLY A 101 -5.35 -11.30 -4.42
C GLY A 101 -5.92 -10.35 -3.35
N ASP A 102 -5.94 -9.04 -3.60
CA ASP A 102 -6.51 -8.05 -2.68
C ASP A 102 -8.04 -8.19 -2.57
N LEU A 103 -8.56 -8.04 -1.36
CA LEU A 103 -9.99 -8.01 -1.06
C LEU A 103 -10.49 -6.57 -1.00
N PHE A 104 -11.47 -6.24 -1.83
CA PHE A 104 -12.10 -4.92 -1.86
C PHE A 104 -13.52 -4.98 -1.31
N LEU A 105 -13.79 -4.15 -0.31
CA LEU A 105 -15.07 -4.10 0.39
C LEU A 105 -15.69 -2.71 0.29
N ASN A 106 -17.02 -2.65 0.35
CA ASN A 106 -17.78 -1.40 0.31
C ASN A 106 -17.47 -0.55 -0.94
N GLY A 107 -17.33 -1.20 -2.10
CA GLY A 107 -17.04 -0.54 -3.37
C GLY A 107 -15.61 0.00 -3.51
N ALA A 108 -14.69 -0.40 -2.64
CA ALA A 108 -13.27 -0.13 -2.85
C ALA A 108 -12.80 -0.68 -4.21
N PHE A 109 -11.83 -0.02 -4.84
CA PHE A 109 -11.18 -0.57 -6.03
C PHE A 109 -9.75 -0.03 -6.17
N PHE A 110 -8.94 -0.74 -6.94
CA PHE A 110 -7.56 -0.38 -7.24
C PHE A 110 -7.40 -0.18 -8.74
N THR A 111 -7.07 1.03 -9.17
CA THR A 111 -6.73 1.30 -10.56
C THR A 111 -5.29 0.86 -10.80
N ARG A 112 -5.08 -0.15 -11.65
CA ARG A 112 -3.74 -0.66 -12.00
C ARG A 112 -3.10 0.16 -13.13
N SER A 113 -1.78 0.10 -13.27
CA SER A 113 -1.06 0.75 -14.37
C SER A 113 0.28 0.07 -14.66
N GLY A 114 0.90 0.43 -15.78
CA GLY A 114 2.18 -0.12 -16.22
C GLY A 114 2.04 -1.45 -16.96
N SER A 115 3.18 -1.99 -17.40
CA SER A 115 3.23 -3.16 -18.30
C SER A 115 3.16 -4.51 -17.57
N GLY A 116 2.90 -4.54 -16.25
CA GLY A 116 2.75 -5.79 -15.49
C GLY A 116 3.97 -6.74 -15.50
N ARG A 117 5.17 -6.26 -15.88
CA ARG A 117 6.34 -7.15 -16.13
C ARG A 117 6.90 -7.76 -14.84
N GLY A 118 6.94 -9.09 -14.78
CA GLY A 118 7.37 -9.89 -13.63
C GLY A 118 8.76 -9.56 -13.05
N ALA A 119 9.74 -9.16 -13.87
CA ALA A 119 11.09 -8.85 -13.38
C ALA A 119 11.16 -7.62 -12.44
N SER A 120 10.25 -6.66 -12.59
CA SER A 120 10.15 -5.51 -11.67
C SER A 120 9.53 -5.89 -10.33
N TYR A 121 8.61 -6.87 -10.33
CA TYR A 121 7.93 -7.37 -9.14
C TYR A 121 8.72 -8.45 -8.41
N ALA A 122 9.58 -9.21 -9.09
CA ALA A 122 10.53 -10.13 -8.46
C ALA A 122 11.46 -9.39 -7.47
N ARG A 123 11.81 -8.13 -7.75
CA ARG A 123 12.54 -7.25 -6.82
C ARG A 123 11.70 -6.75 -5.64
N ALA A 124 10.37 -6.73 -5.77
CA ALA A 124 9.47 -6.32 -4.70
C ALA A 124 8.98 -7.51 -3.86
N SER A 125 9.03 -8.73 -4.39
CA SER A 125 8.55 -9.93 -3.71
C SER A 125 9.55 -10.41 -2.65
N SER A 126 9.40 -9.94 -1.41
CA SER A 126 10.16 -10.43 -0.25
C SER A 126 9.43 -11.50 0.57
N LEU A 127 8.10 -11.60 0.42
CA LEU A 127 7.21 -12.47 1.20
C LEU A 127 6.07 -12.97 0.29
N GLU A 128 5.68 -14.23 0.42
CA GLU A 128 4.51 -14.73 -0.27
C GLU A 128 3.22 -14.18 0.38
N ALA A 129 2.31 -13.68 -0.45
CA ALA A 129 1.05 -13.16 0.01
C ALA A 129 0.12 -14.29 0.46
N LYS A 130 -0.38 -14.19 1.70
CA LYS A 130 -1.48 -15.04 2.20
C LYS A 130 -2.81 -14.58 1.61
N SER A 131 -3.82 -15.44 1.69
CA SER A 131 -5.20 -15.07 1.30
C SER A 131 -5.67 -13.81 2.05
N SER A 132 -6.26 -12.87 1.33
CA SER A 132 -6.82 -11.64 1.90
C SER A 132 -7.95 -11.89 2.90
N SER A 133 -8.59 -13.07 2.87
CA SER A 133 -9.55 -13.49 3.89
C SER A 133 -8.95 -13.67 5.29
N LEU A 134 -7.63 -13.94 5.38
CA LEU A 134 -6.93 -14.11 6.65
C LEU A 134 -6.43 -12.79 7.25
N VAL A 135 -6.47 -11.69 6.49
CA VAL A 135 -5.87 -10.40 6.87
C VAL A 135 -6.39 -9.91 8.21
N GLY A 136 -7.70 -10.01 8.47
CA GLY A 136 -8.28 -9.58 9.75
C GLY A 136 -7.71 -10.36 10.95
N VAL A 137 -7.38 -11.64 10.78
CA VAL A 137 -6.79 -12.47 11.84
C VAL A 137 -5.30 -12.17 12.00
N ILE A 138 -4.53 -12.16 10.90
CA ILE A 138 -3.07 -11.99 10.95
C ILE A 138 -2.63 -10.56 11.31
N THR A 139 -3.55 -9.58 11.24
CA THR A 139 -3.30 -8.20 11.70
C THR A 139 -3.99 -7.85 13.02
N SER A 140 -4.68 -8.81 13.65
CA SER A 140 -5.44 -8.59 14.90
C SER A 140 -4.57 -8.11 16.07
N ASN A 141 -3.31 -8.55 16.12
CA ASN A 141 -2.33 -8.17 17.13
C ASN A 141 -1.39 -7.04 16.67
N ALA A 142 -1.73 -6.32 15.61
CA ALA A 142 -0.94 -5.18 15.15
C ALA A 142 -0.90 -4.07 16.22
N GLY A 143 0.28 -3.53 16.48
CA GLY A 143 0.50 -2.51 17.50
C GLY A 143 1.60 -2.89 18.48
N ALA A 144 1.70 -2.14 19.58
CA ALA A 144 2.63 -2.47 20.66
C ALA A 144 2.18 -3.76 21.36
N LEU A 145 3.15 -4.57 21.79
CA LEU A 145 2.87 -5.71 22.65
C LEU A 145 2.31 -5.23 23.99
N ASN A 146 1.32 -5.97 24.52
CA ASN A 146 0.78 -5.73 25.85
C ASN A 146 1.76 -6.23 26.92
N CYS A 147 2.77 -5.42 27.20
CA CYS A 147 3.84 -5.71 28.15
C CYS A 147 3.44 -5.43 29.60
N ARG A 148 3.93 -6.25 30.55
CA ARG A 148 3.84 -5.99 32.00
C ARG A 148 5.24 -5.89 32.59
N GLY A 149 5.44 -4.94 33.50
CA GLY A 149 6.71 -4.76 34.21
C GLY A 149 7.18 -6.07 34.87
N GLY A 150 8.47 -6.40 34.71
CA GLY A 150 9.07 -7.62 35.26
C GLY A 150 8.80 -8.92 34.49
N ARG A 151 8.13 -8.87 33.32
CA ARG A 151 7.94 -10.02 32.43
C ARG A 151 8.49 -9.74 31.05
N ARG A 152 9.00 -10.78 30.38
CA ARG A 152 9.35 -10.68 28.96
C ARG A 152 8.09 -10.48 28.12
N CYS A 153 8.23 -9.61 27.14
CA CYS A 153 7.44 -9.58 25.92
C CYS A 153 8.32 -10.22 24.83
#